data_AF-R7ZK05-F1
#
_entry.id   AF-R7ZK05-F1
#
_cell.length_a   1.000
_cell.length_b   1.000
_cell.length_c   1.000
_cell.angle_alpha   90.00
_cell.angle_beta   90.00
_cell.angle_gamma   90.00
#
_symmetry.space_group_name_H-M   'P 1'
#
loop_
_entity.id
_entity.type
_entity.pdbx_description
1 polymer ?
#
loop_
_entity_poly.entity_id
_entity_poly.type
_entity_poly.pdbx_seq_one_letter_code
_entity_poly.pdbx_strand_id
1 'polypeptide(L)'
;MSIKHLEMLENQLIQKGWTVSNAYSDQLYYVTNDFTVYWKITRDINKEAITLIFPIHGEFGRRSTDLKDIFYCEESRNGKILYFKKVKSKEWTENLKEWVSSLMQ
;
A
#
# COMPACT_ATOMS: atom_id res chain seq x y z
N MET A 1 -12.04 0.12 -8.39
CA MET A 1 -11.29 1.26 -8.96
C MET A 1 -10.10 1.55 -8.03
N SER A 2 -8.97 0.84 -8.18
CA SER A 2 -7.89 0.84 -7.16
C SER A 2 -6.49 1.22 -7.66
N ILE A 3 -6.13 0.97 -8.93
CA ILE A 3 -4.74 1.12 -9.40
C ILE A 3 -4.21 2.53 -9.16
N LYS A 4 -5.05 3.56 -9.39
CA LYS A 4 -4.68 4.95 -9.15
C LYS A 4 -4.37 5.28 -7.70
N HIS A 5 -4.99 4.60 -6.73
CA HIS A 5 -4.67 4.79 -5.31
C HIS A 5 -3.30 4.22 -4.98
N LEU A 6 -2.98 3.05 -5.54
CA LEU A 6 -1.69 2.41 -5.37
C LEU A 6 -0.58 3.25 -6.00
N GLU A 7 -0.78 3.75 -7.23
CA GLU A 7 0.14 4.69 -7.89
C GLU A 7 0.35 5.96 -7.05
N MET A 8 -0.70 6.54 -6.48
CA MET A 8 -0.57 7.72 -5.62
C MET A 8 0.19 7.43 -4.33
N LEU A 9 -0.05 6.28 -3.71
CA LEU A 9 0.66 5.84 -2.51
C LEU A 9 2.14 5.61 -2.81
N GLU A 10 2.46 4.86 -3.87
CA GLU A 10 3.82 4.64 -4.36
C GLU A 10 4.55 5.98 -4.57
N ASN A 11 3.92 6.91 -5.29
CA ASN A 11 4.50 8.23 -5.54
C ASN A 11 4.75 9.02 -4.25
N GLN A 12 3.83 8.99 -3.27
CA GLN A 12 4.03 9.67 -1.98
C GLN A 12 5.15 9.02 -1.15
N LEU A 13 5.28 7.69 -1.19
CA LEU A 13 6.37 6.96 -0.54
C LEU A 13 7.72 7.37 -1.13
N ILE A 14 7.84 7.34 -2.46
CA ILE A 14 9.06 7.74 -3.18
C ILE A 14 9.42 9.21 -2.88
N GLN A 15 8.43 10.13 -2.89
CA GLN A 15 8.65 11.53 -2.53
C GLN A 15 9.15 11.73 -1.10
N LYS A 16 8.87 10.80 -0.19
CA LYS A 16 9.34 10.80 1.20
C LYS A 16 10.66 10.05 1.40
N GLY A 17 11.26 9.55 0.31
CA GLY A 17 12.55 8.89 0.30
C GLY A 17 12.50 7.38 0.58
N TRP A 18 11.33 6.75 0.41
CA TRP A 18 11.20 5.30 0.45
C TRP A 18 11.46 4.70 -0.94
N THR A 19 12.18 3.59 -0.99
CA THR A 19 12.17 2.68 -2.13
C THR A 19 11.04 1.69 -1.93
N VAL A 20 10.28 1.40 -3.00
CA VAL A 20 9.15 0.46 -2.97
C VAL A 20 9.48 -0.73 -3.85
N SER A 21 9.35 -1.95 -3.31
CA SER A 21 9.44 -3.19 -4.07
C SER A 21 8.39 -4.19 -3.59
N ASN A 22 8.14 -5.24 -4.36
CA ASN A 22 7.32 -6.35 -3.86
C ASN A 22 8.20 -7.30 -3.02
N ALA A 23 7.65 -7.84 -1.94
CA ALA A 23 8.39 -8.69 -1.02
C ALA A 23 8.69 -10.10 -1.57
N TYR A 24 7.95 -10.54 -2.60
CA TYR A 24 7.98 -11.93 -3.11
C TYR A 24 8.24 -12.04 -4.62
N SER A 25 8.35 -10.92 -5.34
CA SER A 25 8.48 -10.89 -6.80
C SER A 25 9.16 -9.62 -7.29
N ASP A 26 9.75 -9.65 -8.49
CA ASP A 26 10.24 -8.45 -9.16
C ASP A 26 9.10 -7.59 -9.74
N GLN A 27 7.87 -8.12 -9.77
CA GLN A 27 6.69 -7.38 -10.19
C GLN A 27 6.04 -6.71 -8.98
N LEU A 28 6.00 -5.36 -8.96
CA LEU A 28 5.49 -4.56 -7.84
C LEU A 28 4.07 -4.99 -7.39
N TYR A 29 3.20 -5.27 -8.36
CA TYR A 29 1.79 -5.62 -8.15
C TYR A 29 1.54 -7.14 -8.12
N TYR A 30 2.56 -7.95 -7.92
CA TYR A 30 2.41 -9.40 -7.80
C TYR A 30 1.49 -9.78 -6.65
N VAL A 31 0.45 -10.56 -6.98
CA VAL A 31 -0.52 -11.12 -6.03
C VAL A 31 -0.05 -12.52 -5.64
N THR A 32 0.15 -12.73 -4.34
CA THR A 32 0.52 -14.02 -3.76
C THR A 32 -0.69 -14.97 -3.71
N ASN A 33 -0.43 -16.26 -3.48
CA ASN A 33 -1.47 -17.31 -3.45
C ASN A 33 -2.52 -17.13 -2.32
N ASP A 34 -2.23 -16.29 -1.33
CA ASP A 34 -3.13 -15.90 -0.25
C ASP A 34 -3.97 -14.65 -0.59
N PHE A 35 -3.99 -14.22 -1.86
CA PHE A 35 -4.79 -13.08 -2.35
C PHE A 35 -4.37 -11.75 -1.73
N THR A 36 -3.06 -11.53 -1.61
CA THR A 36 -2.49 -10.32 -1.02
C THR A 36 -1.39 -9.77 -1.92
N VAL A 37 -1.19 -8.45 -1.93
CA VAL A 37 0.04 -7.84 -2.43
C VAL A 37 0.87 -7.41 -1.23
N TYR A 38 2.17 -7.64 -1.27
CA TYR A 38 3.09 -7.26 -0.19
C TYR A 38 4.14 -6.31 -0.74
N TRP A 39 4.08 -5.05 -0.34
CA TRP A 39 5.16 -4.11 -0.63
C TRP A 39 6.14 -4.08 0.52
N LYS A 40 7.42 -4.29 0.20
CA LYS A 40 8.51 -3.93 1.08
C LYS A 40 8.91 -2.50 0.74
N ILE A 41 8.86 -1.61 1.74
CA ILE A 41 9.41 -0.27 1.63
C ILE A 41 10.68 -0.18 2.45
N THR A 42 11.72 0.40 1.88
CA THR A 42 13.03 0.56 2.54
C THR A 42 13.50 1.98 2.48
N ARG A 43 14.21 2.41 3.53
CA ARG A 43 14.86 3.72 3.57
C ARG A 43 16.35 3.54 3.79
N ASP A 44 17.14 4.07 2.86
CA ASP A 44 18.60 3.88 2.87
C ASP A 44 19.28 4.53 4.08
N ILE A 45 18.69 5.61 4.61
CA ILE A 45 19.31 6.42 5.66
C ILE A 45 19.45 5.69 7.00
N ASN A 46 18.52 4.79 7.33
CA ASN A 46 18.47 4.07 8.61
C ASN A 46 18.33 2.56 8.45
N LYS A 47 18.40 2.04 7.20
CA LYS A 47 18.13 0.63 6.85
C LYS A 47 16.80 0.11 7.38
N GLU A 48 15.85 1.01 7.61
CA GLU A 48 14.53 0.62 8.05
C GLU A 48 13.78 -0.02 6.90
N ALA A 49 13.13 -1.15 7.20
CA ALA A 49 12.31 -1.89 6.27
C ALA A 49 10.94 -2.14 6.90
N ILE A 50 9.90 -1.85 6.13
CA ILE A 50 8.52 -1.97 6.54
C ILE A 50 7.80 -2.78 5.47
N THR A 51 6.83 -3.61 5.87
CA THR A 51 5.95 -4.29 4.94
C THR A 51 4.58 -3.64 4.96
N LEU A 52 4.11 -3.22 3.79
CA LEU A 52 2.74 -2.81 3.54
C LEU A 52 1.98 -4.01 2.96
N ILE A 53 0.85 -4.33 3.57
CA ILE A 53 0.03 -5.50 3.27
C ILE A 53 -1.24 -5.00 2.61
N PHE A 54 -1.57 -5.53 1.43
CA PHE A 54 -2.73 -5.14 0.64
C PHE A 54 -3.62 -6.36 0.38
N PRO A 55 -4.53 -6.70 1.29
CA PRO A 55 -5.47 -7.80 1.10
C PRO A 55 -6.43 -7.52 -0.06
N ILE A 56 -6.69 -8.53 -0.89
CA ILE A 56 -7.63 -8.46 -2.00
C ILE A 56 -8.92 -9.19 -1.61
N HIS A 57 -10.02 -8.45 -1.54
CA HIS A 57 -11.32 -8.99 -1.14
C HIS A 57 -12.31 -8.90 -2.29
N GLY A 58 -12.56 -10.01 -2.97
CA GLY A 58 -13.60 -10.05 -4.00
C GLY A 58 -15.00 -9.85 -3.43
N GLU A 59 -15.96 -9.61 -4.33
CA GLU A 59 -17.35 -9.42 -3.95
C GLU A 59 -17.90 -10.57 -3.10
N PHE A 60 -18.67 -10.23 -2.06
CA PHE A 60 -19.32 -11.20 -1.17
C PHE A 60 -18.37 -12.22 -0.52
N GLY A 61 -17.12 -11.82 -0.23
CA GLY A 61 -16.14 -12.68 0.42
C GLY A 61 -15.51 -13.72 -0.51
N ARG A 62 -15.71 -13.60 -1.83
CA ARG A 62 -15.01 -14.42 -2.80
C ARG A 62 -13.54 -14.03 -2.89
N ARG A 63 -12.70 -15.01 -3.20
CA ARG A 63 -11.29 -14.79 -3.54
C ARG A 63 -11.22 -13.99 -4.84
N SER A 64 -10.34 -13.00 -4.88
CA SER A 64 -10.05 -12.21 -6.07
C SER A 64 -8.56 -11.93 -6.17
N THR A 65 -8.07 -11.81 -7.40
CA THR A 65 -6.71 -11.36 -7.71
C THR A 65 -6.72 -10.01 -8.44
N ASP A 66 -7.90 -9.40 -8.60
CA ASP A 66 -8.02 -8.11 -9.24
C ASP A 66 -7.64 -7.02 -8.24
N LEU A 67 -6.61 -6.24 -8.58
CA LEU A 67 -6.16 -5.15 -7.73
C LEU A 67 -7.31 -4.20 -7.38
N LYS A 68 -8.33 -4.06 -8.25
CA LYS A 68 -9.51 -3.19 -8.03
C LYS A 68 -10.26 -3.48 -6.73
N ASP A 69 -10.05 -4.67 -6.17
CA ASP A 69 -10.68 -5.23 -4.98
C ASP A 69 -9.81 -5.04 -3.72
N ILE A 70 -8.75 -4.22 -3.81
CA ILE A 70 -8.01 -3.70 -2.65
C ILE A 70 -8.73 -2.47 -2.10
N PHE A 71 -9.08 -2.51 -0.81
CA PHE A 71 -9.81 -1.43 -0.13
C PHE A 71 -8.97 -0.67 0.90
N TYR A 72 -7.87 -1.25 1.35
CA TYR A 72 -6.97 -0.65 2.33
C TYR A 72 -5.57 -1.22 2.19
N CYS A 73 -4.60 -0.58 2.85
CA CYS A 73 -3.34 -1.21 3.18
C CYS A 73 -3.08 -1.12 4.69
N GLU A 74 -2.38 -2.11 5.21
CA GLU A 74 -1.96 -2.20 6.60
C GLU A 74 -0.44 -2.19 6.68
N GLU A 75 0.11 -1.44 7.64
CA GLU A 75 1.53 -1.48 7.94
C GLU A 75 1.86 -2.53 9.02
N SER A 76 2.83 -3.39 8.71
CA SER A 76 3.20 -4.55 9.54
C SER A 76 3.75 -4.23 10.94
N ARG A 77 4.32 -3.04 11.18
CA ARG A 77 4.98 -2.71 12.46
C ARG A 77 3.99 -2.51 13.60
N ASN A 78 2.87 -1.84 13.33
CA ASN A 78 1.93 -1.38 14.36
C ASN A 78 0.46 -1.51 13.94
N GLY A 79 0.18 -2.15 12.79
CA GLY A 79 -1.18 -2.38 12.30
C GLY A 79 -1.91 -1.11 11.87
N LYS A 80 -1.19 -0.02 11.58
CA LYS A 80 -1.81 1.20 11.05
C LYS A 80 -2.44 0.93 9.68
N ILE A 81 -3.71 1.32 9.53
CA ILE A 81 -4.48 1.08 8.30
C ILE A 81 -4.70 2.39 7.52
N LEU A 82 -4.52 2.34 6.20
CA LEU A 82 -4.91 3.37 5.26
C LEU A 82 -6.07 2.88 4.39
N TYR A 83 -7.26 3.43 4.57
CA TYR A 83 -8.45 3.07 3.78
C TYR A 83 -8.51 3.88 2.48
N PHE A 84 -8.68 3.19 1.35
CA PHE A 84 -8.79 3.82 0.03
C PHE A 84 -10.20 4.38 -0.17
N LYS A 85 -10.31 5.71 -0.10
CA LYS A 85 -11.56 6.47 -0.35
C LYS A 85 -11.67 6.83 -1.85
N LYS A 86 -12.37 7.91 -2.21
CA LYS A 86 -12.40 8.39 -3.60
C LYS A 86 -11.10 9.17 -3.90
N VAL A 87 -10.34 8.72 -4.90
CA VAL A 87 -9.04 9.29 -5.34
C VAL A 87 -8.99 10.83 -5.35
N LYS A 88 -10.06 11.49 -5.83
CA LYS A 88 -10.09 12.94 -6.03
C LYS A 88 -10.63 13.72 -4.82
N SER A 89 -10.94 13.08 -3.69
CA SER A 89 -11.36 13.84 -2.51
C SER A 89 -10.14 14.50 -1.87
N LYS A 90 -10.30 15.76 -1.46
CA LYS A 90 -9.29 16.50 -0.70
C LYS A 90 -8.89 15.73 0.56
N GLU A 91 -9.89 15.19 1.25
CA GLU A 91 -9.75 14.33 2.42
C GLU A 91 -8.83 13.12 2.17
N TRP A 92 -8.95 12.42 1.04
CA TRP A 92 -8.08 11.29 0.71
C TRP A 92 -6.62 11.73 0.56
N THR A 93 -6.39 12.83 -0.17
CA THR A 93 -5.04 13.31 -0.45
C THR A 93 -4.34 13.78 0.84
N GLU A 94 -5.07 14.44 1.74
CA GLU A 94 -4.57 14.85 3.05
C GLU A 94 -4.28 13.64 3.95
N ASN A 95 -5.23 12.72 4.07
CA ASN A 95 -5.06 11.49 4.85
C ASN A 95 -3.87 10.64 4.35
N LEU A 96 -3.69 10.52 3.03
CA LEU A 96 -2.55 9.81 2.45
C LEU A 96 -1.21 10.43 2.87
N LYS A 97 -1.09 11.77 2.79
CA LYS A 97 0.13 12.48 3.16
C LYS A 97 0.45 12.34 4.65
N GLU A 98 -0.56 12.46 5.50
CA GLU A 98 -0.42 12.28 6.94
C GLU A 98 -0.01 10.84 7.29
N TRP A 99 -0.69 9.87 6.68
CA TRP A 99 -0.41 8.45 6.92
C TRP A 99 1.01 8.08 6.51
N VAL A 100 1.45 8.45 5.30
CA VAL A 100 2.84 8.22 4.84
C VAL A 100 3.85 8.93 5.75
N SER A 101 3.53 10.13 6.24
CA SER A 101 4.41 10.85 7.17
C SER A 101 4.53 10.14 8.51
N SER A 102 3.47 9.47 8.95
CA SER A 102 3.46 8.68 10.19
C SER A 102 4.30 7.41 10.13
N LEU A 103 4.76 6.99 8.95
CA LEU A 103 5.66 5.84 8.78
C LEU A 103 7.12 6.19 9.09
N MET A 104 7.46 7.47 9.14
CA MET A 104 8.81 7.94 9.47
C MET A 104 9.08 8.06 10.97
N GLN A 105 8.08 7.74 11.80
CA GLN A 105 8.18 7.73 13.27
C GLN A 105 8.55 6.34 13.76
#